data_AF-A0A267MKF3-F1
#
_entry.id   AF-A0A267MKF3-F1
#
_cell.length_a   1.000
_cell.length_b   1.000
_cell.length_c   1.000
_cell.angle_alpha   90.00
_cell.angle_beta   90.00
_cell.angle_gamma   90.00
#
_symmetry.space_group_name_H-M   'P 1'
#
loop_
_entity.id
_entity.type
_entity.pdbx_description
1 polymer ?
#
loop_
_entity_poly.entity_id
_entity_poly.type
_entity_poly.pdbx_seq_one_letter_code
_entity_poly.pdbx_strand_id
1 'polypeptide(L)'
;MDLIKKTAYIALHVIELLVLGFSLIIYTSLNKQLPWYESCGTQFLAIFMLSIPSLIFIGIGFIILNKKYELKKLNIKIPFYSAIGLGLPILIDGGLSKITITIGTFLCVMSILVTIAIMLVHFGIVNLKSVNK
;
A
#
# COMPACT_ATOMS: atom_id res chain seq x y z
N MET A 1 24.49 -1.46 3.37
CA MET A 1 23.30 -1.58 4.23
C MET A 1 23.39 -2.93 4.90
N ASP A 2 23.35 -2.98 6.23
CA ASP A 2 23.40 -4.26 6.96
C ASP A 2 22.28 -5.17 6.45
N LEU A 3 22.57 -6.46 6.28
CA LEU A 3 21.65 -7.44 5.69
C LEU A 3 20.26 -7.37 6.33
N ILE A 4 20.21 -7.32 7.66
CA ILE A 4 18.98 -7.23 8.47
C ILE A 4 18.10 -6.05 8.03
N LYS A 5 18.71 -4.91 7.73
CA LYS A 5 17.98 -3.67 7.44
C LYS A 5 17.49 -3.63 6.00
N LYS A 6 18.27 -4.20 5.07
CA LYS A 6 17.81 -4.46 3.70
C LYS A 6 16.60 -5.37 3.72
N THR A 7 16.67 -6.44 4.53
CA THR A 7 15.55 -7.37 4.71
C THR A 7 14.33 -6.67 5.30
N ALA A 8 14.49 -5.84 6.34
CA ALA A 8 13.39 -5.08 6.93
C ALA A 8 12.73 -4.10 5.94
N TYR A 9 13.54 -3.38 5.13
CA TYR A 9 13.04 -2.49 4.09
C TYR A 9 12.18 -3.23 3.05
N ILE A 10 12.69 -4.37 2.55
CA ILE A 10 11.98 -5.20 1.58
C ILE A 10 10.71 -5.77 2.21
N ALA A 11 10.80 -6.29 3.44
CA ALA A 11 9.66 -6.85 4.15
C ALA A 11 8.54 -5.81 4.32
N LEU A 12 8.86 -4.56 4.70
CA LEU A 12 7.85 -3.51 4.83
C LEU A 12 7.13 -3.21 3.51
N HIS A 13 7.85 -3.12 2.39
CA HIS A 13 7.21 -2.93 1.08
C HIS A 13 6.41 -4.16 0.61
N VAL A 14 6.86 -5.37 0.92
CA VAL A 14 6.09 -6.59 0.61
C VAL A 14 4.79 -6.61 1.42
N ILE A 15 4.83 -6.31 2.71
CA ILE A 15 3.64 -6.24 3.56
C ILE A 15 2.71 -5.12 3.06
N GLU A 16 3.25 -3.96 2.67
CA GLU A 16 2.49 -2.87 2.08
C GLU A 16 1.74 -3.33 0.81
N LEU A 17 2.42 -4.02 -0.11
CA LEU A 17 1.80 -4.57 -1.31
C LEU A 17 0.70 -5.59 -1.00
N LEU A 18 0.90 -6.44 0.02
CA LEU A 18 -0.13 -7.39 0.45
C LEU A 18 -1.37 -6.67 1.00
N VAL A 19 -1.19 -5.64 1.81
CA VAL A 19 -2.29 -4.83 2.36
C VAL A 19 -3.04 -4.09 1.25
N LEU A 20 -2.31 -3.48 0.31
CA LEU A 20 -2.92 -2.81 -0.85
C LEU A 20 -3.64 -3.81 -1.76
N GLY A 21 -3.06 -4.99 -2.01
CA GLY A 21 -3.69 -6.06 -2.78
C GLY A 21 -4.98 -6.56 -2.13
N PHE A 22 -4.97 -6.74 -0.80
CA PHE A 22 -6.18 -7.07 -0.04
C PHE A 22 -7.26 -5.99 -0.18
N SER A 23 -6.88 -4.71 -0.05
CA SER A 23 -7.80 -3.60 -0.27
C SER A 23 -8.35 -3.54 -1.70
N LEU A 24 -7.54 -3.87 -2.72
CA LEU A 24 -7.99 -3.92 -4.11
C LEU A 24 -9.04 -5.02 -4.32
N ILE A 25 -8.86 -6.18 -3.70
CA ILE A 25 -9.86 -7.27 -3.73
C ILE A 25 -11.19 -6.76 -3.15
N ILE A 26 -11.15 -6.07 -2.00
CA ILE A 26 -12.36 -5.48 -1.40
C ILE A 26 -13.01 -4.44 -2.33
N TYR A 27 -12.24 -3.51 -2.89
CA TYR A 27 -12.77 -2.49 -3.79
C TYR A 27 -13.39 -3.09 -5.07
N THR A 28 -12.89 -4.23 -5.52
CA THR A 28 -13.38 -4.90 -6.73
C THR A 28 -14.44 -5.98 -6.44
N SER A 29 -14.70 -6.30 -5.18
CA SER A 29 -15.66 -7.32 -4.73
C SER A 29 -17.10 -7.09 -5.19
N LEU A 30 -17.48 -5.87 -5.55
CA LEU A 30 -18.83 -5.57 -6.02
C LEU A 30 -18.99 -5.77 -7.54
N ASN A 31 -17.93 -6.14 -8.24
CA ASN A 31 -17.99 -6.49 -9.66
C ASN A 31 -18.37 -7.97 -9.85
N LYS A 32 -19.57 -8.21 -10.39
CA LYS A 32 -20.13 -9.55 -10.66
C LYS A 32 -19.30 -10.42 -11.61
N GLN A 33 -18.39 -9.84 -12.38
CA GLN A 33 -17.55 -10.57 -13.33
C GLN A 33 -16.31 -11.19 -12.67
N LEU A 34 -15.99 -10.81 -11.43
CA LEU A 34 -14.79 -11.28 -10.73
C LEU A 34 -15.12 -12.48 -9.83
N PRO A 35 -14.18 -13.43 -9.66
CA PRO A 35 -14.43 -14.66 -8.91
C PRO A 35 -14.55 -14.43 -7.39
N TRP A 36 -14.13 -13.28 -6.89
CA TRP A 36 -14.30 -12.84 -5.50
C TRP A 36 -15.47 -11.87 -5.31
N TYR A 37 -16.47 -11.92 -6.20
CA TYR A 37 -17.68 -11.13 -6.06
C TYR A 37 -18.41 -11.46 -4.76
N GLU A 38 -18.69 -10.44 -3.95
CA GLU A 38 -19.52 -10.56 -2.76
C GLU A 38 -20.40 -9.32 -2.62
N SER A 39 -21.71 -9.50 -2.55
CA SER A 39 -22.68 -8.39 -2.47
C SER A 39 -22.81 -7.80 -1.05
N CYS A 40 -21.73 -7.82 -0.26
CA CYS A 40 -21.76 -7.46 1.15
C CYS A 40 -20.88 -6.22 1.42
N GLY A 41 -21.52 -5.11 1.77
CA GLY A 41 -20.81 -3.85 2.07
C GLY A 41 -19.92 -3.90 3.32
N THR A 42 -20.08 -4.91 4.18
CA THR A 42 -19.28 -5.07 5.41
C THR A 42 -17.80 -5.32 5.11
N GLN A 43 -17.45 -5.79 3.91
CA GLN A 43 -16.05 -5.94 3.51
C GLN A 43 -15.28 -4.62 3.53
N PHE A 44 -15.93 -3.49 3.24
CA PHE A 44 -15.30 -2.16 3.31
C PHE A 44 -14.93 -1.77 4.74
N LEU A 45 -15.58 -2.36 5.76
CA LEU A 45 -15.16 -2.19 7.16
C LEU A 45 -13.79 -2.83 7.41
N ALA A 46 -13.44 -3.90 6.70
CA ALA A 46 -12.12 -4.52 6.81
C ALA A 46 -11.00 -3.57 6.34
N ILE A 47 -11.29 -2.62 5.43
CA ILE A 47 -10.33 -1.57 5.06
C ILE A 47 -10.00 -0.70 6.29
N PHE A 48 -11.01 -0.32 7.08
CA PHE A 48 -10.79 0.47 8.30
C PHE A 48 -10.18 -0.32 9.44
N MET A 49 -10.59 -1.57 9.62
CA MET A 49 -10.15 -2.38 10.75
C MET A 49 -8.77 -3.02 10.54
N LEU A 50 -8.42 -3.33 9.30
CA LEU A 50 -7.19 -4.07 8.98
C LEU A 50 -6.25 -3.23 8.11
N SER A 51 -6.69 -2.77 6.95
CA SER A 51 -5.78 -2.16 5.97
C SER A 51 -5.21 -0.82 6.44
N ILE A 52 -6.05 0.10 6.90
CA ILE A 52 -5.62 1.44 7.36
C ILE A 52 -4.66 1.33 8.57
N PRO A 53 -4.99 0.59 9.65
CA PRO A 53 -4.05 0.39 10.76
C PRO A 53 -2.73 -0.23 10.31
N SER A 54 -2.78 -1.24 9.44
CA SER A 54 -1.57 -1.88 8.91
C SER A 54 -0.70 -0.89 8.15
N LEU A 55 -1.28 -0.06 7.27
CA LEU A 55 -0.55 0.99 6.55
C LEU A 55 0.06 2.05 7.47
N ILE A 56 -0.63 2.42 8.55
CA ILE A 56 -0.08 3.33 9.57
C ILE A 56 1.13 2.68 10.25
N PHE A 57 1.02 1.41 10.67
CA PHE A 57 2.16 0.69 11.29
C PHE A 57 3.35 0.54 10.33
N ILE A 58 3.09 0.27 9.06
CA ILE A 58 4.13 0.22 8.01
C ILE A 58 4.79 1.59 7.86
N GLY A 59 4.02 2.67 7.81
CA GLY A 59 4.53 4.05 7.76
C GLY A 59 5.41 4.38 8.96
N ILE A 60 4.98 4.01 10.17
CA ILE A 60 5.80 4.14 11.40
C ILE A 60 7.09 3.32 11.27
N GLY A 61 7.01 2.10 10.73
CA GLY A 61 8.17 1.26 10.43
C GLY A 61 9.19 1.97 9.53
N PHE A 62 8.73 2.63 8.45
CA PHE A 62 9.60 3.42 7.59
C PHE A 62 10.18 4.65 8.29
N ILE A 63 9.45 5.33 9.18
CA ILE A 63 9.98 6.44 9.99
C ILE A 63 11.14 5.95 10.87
N ILE A 64 10.96 4.82 11.57
CA ILE A 64 11.98 4.23 12.44
C ILE A 64 13.22 3.85 11.62
N LEU A 65 13.02 3.25 10.45
CA LEU A 65 14.11 2.86 9.55
C LEU A 65 14.84 4.09 8.98
N ASN A 66 14.09 5.16 8.64
CA ASN A 66 14.63 6.39 8.09
C ASN A 66 15.59 7.13 9.04
N LYS A 67 15.33 7.09 10.36
CA LYS A 67 16.24 7.67 11.37
C LYS A 67 17.68 7.17 11.24
N LYS A 68 17.90 6.03 10.58
CA LYS A 68 19.20 5.41 10.39
C LYS A 68 19.69 5.38 8.93
N TYR A 69 18.86 5.73 7.94
CA TYR A 69 19.13 5.43 6.51
C TYR A 69 18.88 6.57 5.49
N GLU A 70 18.42 7.75 5.93
CA GLU A 70 18.12 8.86 4.99
C GLU A 70 17.32 8.40 3.77
N LEU A 71 16.27 7.61 4.03
CA LEU A 71 15.32 7.18 3.03
C LEU A 71 14.66 8.41 2.38
N LYS A 72 14.32 8.27 1.09
CA LYS A 72 13.55 9.30 0.40
C LYS A 72 12.23 9.55 1.14
N LYS A 73 11.86 10.81 1.31
CA LYS A 73 10.61 11.23 1.97
C LYS A 73 9.38 10.53 1.39
N LEU A 74 9.41 10.19 0.09
CA LEU A 74 8.33 9.49 -0.59
C LEU A 74 8.07 8.10 0.02
N ASN A 75 9.11 7.32 0.35
CA ASN A 75 8.97 5.98 0.95
C ASN A 75 8.23 6.02 2.29
N ILE A 76 8.45 7.09 3.05
CA ILE A 76 7.82 7.28 4.36
C ILE A 76 6.36 7.69 4.20
N LYS A 77 6.06 8.53 3.19
CA LYS A 77 4.75 9.15 3.02
C LYS A 77 3.73 8.25 2.34
N ILE A 78 4.16 7.35 1.45
CA ILE A 78 3.22 6.53 0.67
C ILE A 78 2.27 5.72 1.53
N PRO A 79 2.70 4.98 2.56
CA PRO A 79 1.76 4.22 3.39
C PRO A 79 0.65 5.09 3.99
N PHE A 80 0.99 6.32 4.41
CA PHE A 80 0.01 7.28 4.93
C PHE A 80 -0.90 7.83 3.84
N TYR A 81 -0.37 8.17 2.66
CA TYR A 81 -1.19 8.60 1.53
C TYR A 81 -2.12 7.50 1.04
N SER A 82 -1.68 6.25 1.02
CA SER A 82 -2.52 5.10 0.72
C SER A 82 -3.59 4.88 1.78
N ALA A 83 -3.26 5.03 3.08
CA ALA A 83 -4.27 4.94 4.14
C ALA A 83 -5.38 5.99 3.98
N ILE A 84 -5.01 7.24 3.68
CA ILE A 84 -5.96 8.32 3.41
C ILE A 84 -6.75 8.02 2.13
N GLY A 85 -6.06 7.67 1.04
CA GLY A 85 -6.69 7.41 -0.26
C GLY A 85 -7.67 6.23 -0.24
N LEU A 86 -7.42 5.22 0.59
CA LEU A 86 -8.32 4.08 0.77
C LEU A 86 -9.48 4.38 1.73
N GLY A 87 -9.26 5.19 2.77
CA GLY A 87 -10.31 5.50 3.75
C GLY A 87 -11.26 6.61 3.31
N LEU A 88 -10.74 7.65 2.64
CA LEU A 88 -11.48 8.87 2.33
C LEU A 88 -12.72 8.62 1.45
N PRO A 89 -12.66 7.81 0.37
CA PRO A 89 -13.85 7.53 -0.43
C PRO A 89 -14.99 6.92 0.42
N ILE A 90 -14.65 5.96 1.30
CA ILE A 90 -15.63 5.24 2.12
C ILE A 90 -16.23 6.17 3.20
N LEU A 91 -15.43 7.09 3.75
CA LEU A 91 -15.92 8.07 4.75
C LEU A 91 -16.86 9.11 4.13
N ILE A 92 -16.59 9.55 2.90
CA ILE A 92 -17.40 10.57 2.22
C ILE A 92 -18.74 10.00 1.75
N ASP A 93 -18.72 8.76 1.27
CA ASP A 93 -19.90 8.11 0.71
C ASP A 93 -20.05 6.70 1.29
N GLY A 94 -20.70 6.64 2.46
CA GLY A 94 -21.05 5.39 3.12
C GLY A 94 -22.06 4.53 2.34
N GLY A 95 -22.71 5.10 1.30
CA GLY A 95 -23.55 4.36 0.36
C GLY A 95 -22.75 3.52 -0.63
N LEU A 96 -21.41 3.68 -0.67
CA LEU A 96 -20.50 2.97 -1.56
C LEU A 96 -20.99 3.04 -3.01
N SER A 97 -21.26 4.26 -3.48
CA SER A 97 -21.68 4.43 -4.88
C SER A 97 -20.60 3.90 -5.82
N LYS A 98 -21.00 3.54 -7.04
CA LYS A 98 -20.07 3.06 -8.08
C LYS A 98 -18.91 4.03 -8.32
N ILE A 99 -19.15 5.34 -8.18
CA ILE A 99 -18.14 6.38 -8.36
C ILE A 99 -17.08 6.27 -7.27
N THR A 100 -17.50 6.19 -6.00
CA THR A 100 -16.64 6.03 -4.83
C THR A 100 -15.79 4.78 -4.91
N ILE A 101 -16.39 3.66 -5.30
CA ILE A 101 -15.69 2.39 -5.52
C ILE A 101 -14.65 2.54 -6.63
N THR A 102 -14.99 3.19 -7.74
CA THR A 102 -14.07 3.40 -8.87
C THR A 102 -12.88 4.27 -8.47
N ILE A 103 -13.12 5.36 -7.74
CA ILE A 103 -12.07 6.24 -7.23
C ILE A 103 -11.14 5.47 -6.29
N GLY A 104 -11.70 4.73 -5.33
CA GLY A 104 -10.91 3.95 -4.38
C GLY A 104 -10.10 2.85 -5.06
N THR A 105 -10.67 2.17 -6.05
CA THR A 105 -9.97 1.19 -6.90
C THR A 105 -8.79 1.85 -7.61
N PHE A 106 -9.01 3.00 -8.25
CA PHE A 106 -7.98 3.73 -8.97
C PHE A 106 -6.83 4.16 -8.04
N LEU A 107 -7.15 4.73 -6.88
CA LEU A 107 -6.15 5.14 -5.88
C LEU A 107 -5.35 3.93 -5.34
N CYS A 108 -6.01 2.79 -5.16
CA CYS A 108 -5.39 1.56 -4.73
C CYS A 108 -4.39 1.04 -5.78
N VAL A 109 -4.79 0.96 -7.05
CA VAL A 109 -3.91 0.56 -8.17
C VAL A 109 -2.71 1.49 -8.29
N MET A 110 -2.92 2.81 -8.24
CA MET A 110 -1.82 3.78 -8.31
C MET A 110 -0.86 3.62 -7.14
N SER A 111 -1.36 3.37 -5.93
CA SER A 111 -0.51 3.09 -4.76
C SER A 111 0.36 1.84 -4.98
N ILE A 112 -0.22 0.76 -5.48
CA ILE A 112 0.51 -0.49 -5.80
C ILE A 112 1.63 -0.21 -6.81
N LEU A 113 1.32 0.49 -7.91
CA LEU A 113 2.29 0.80 -8.96
C LEU A 113 3.46 1.64 -8.43
N VAL A 114 3.17 2.65 -7.61
CA VAL A 114 4.20 3.50 -7.00
C VAL A 114 5.08 2.70 -6.04
N THR A 115 4.49 1.84 -5.20
CA THR A 115 5.24 0.99 -4.27
C THR A 115 6.15 0.01 -5.02
N ILE A 116 5.67 -0.61 -6.10
CA ILE A 116 6.49 -1.47 -6.98
C ILE A 116 7.64 -0.67 -7.60
N ALA A 117 7.35 0.51 -8.17
CA ALA A 117 8.37 1.35 -8.82
C ALA A 117 9.48 1.74 -7.85
N ILE A 118 9.13 2.09 -6.61
CA ILE A 118 10.10 2.42 -5.56
C ILE A 118 10.98 1.21 -5.22
N MET A 119 10.35 0.05 -5.05
CA MET A 119 11.05 -1.19 -4.76
C MET A 119 12.05 -1.52 -5.88
N LEU A 120 11.64 -1.43 -7.15
CA LEU A 120 12.49 -1.67 -8.32
C LEU A 120 13.65 -0.68 -8.42
N VAL A 121 13.40 0.62 -8.23
CA VAL A 121 14.45 1.65 -8.24
C VAL A 121 15.48 1.37 -7.15
N HIS A 122 15.03 0.98 -5.95
CA HIS A 122 15.94 0.61 -4.87
C HIS A 122 16.79 -0.62 -5.21
N PHE A 123 16.21 -1.67 -5.80
CA PHE A 123 16.96 -2.85 -6.24
C PHE A 123 17.94 -2.56 -7.39
N GLY A 124 17.54 -1.75 -8.38
CA GLY A 124 18.39 -1.34 -9.49
C GLY A 124 19.61 -0.55 -9.03
N ILE A 125 19.42 0.40 -8.10
CA ILE A 125 20.53 1.19 -7.52
C ILE A 125 21.48 0.30 -6.70
N VAL A 126 20.96 -0.68 -5.98
CA VAL A 126 21.79 -1.60 -5.18
C VAL A 126 22.65 -2.51 -6.06
N ASN A 127 22.11 -3.01 -7.18
CA ASN A 127 22.89 -3.83 -8.13
C ASN A 127 23.99 -3.03 -8.83
N LEU A 128 23.75 -1.76 -9.19
CA LEU A 128 24.78 -0.93 -9.82
C LEU A 128 25.98 -0.66 -8.88
N LYS A 129 25.73 -0.53 -7.57
CA LYS A 129 26.81 -0.32 -6.58
C LYS A 129 27.61 -1.58 -6.26
N SER A 130 27.08 -2.79 -6.49
CA SER A 130 27.83 -4.03 -6.26
C SER A 130 28.69 -4.45 -7.46
N VAL A 131 28.37 -3.98 -8.67
CA VAL A 131 29.15 -4.25 -9.89
C VAL A 131 30.40 -3.35 -9.99
N ASN A 132 30.38 -2.18 -9.37
CA ASN A 132 31.49 -1.21 -9.37
C ASN A 132 32.44 -1.35 -8.15
N LYS A 133 32.43 -2.50 -7.47
CA LYS A 133 33.36 -2.84 -6.38
C LYS A 133 34.15 -4.09 -6.76
#